data_AF-A0A069AA70-F1
#
_entry.id   AF-A0A069AA70-F1
#
_cell.length_a   1.000
_cell.length_b   1.000
_cell.length_c   1.000
_cell.angle_alpha   90.00
_cell.angle_beta   90.00
_cell.angle_gamma   90.00
#
_symmetry.space_group_name_H-M   'P 1'
#
loop_
_entity.id
_entity.type
_entity.pdbx_description
1 polymer ?
#
loop_
_entity_poly.entity_id
_entity_poly.type
_entity_poly.pdbx_seq_one_letter_code
_entity_poly.pdbx_strand_id
1 'polypeptide(L)'
;MYKLSYVVRVSTKDLDELKRRCDEVKDFYDDLSIKLVRPFGDMLGLHGEFIPVSKRYINDYIQYVTSDFLAGLGFGATQTLGEHEDIYLSYNLDTGKNVYLKPALASQGVKGSITNALASAFIGSLGGGKLFSNNMLVYYAVLFGGQAVIVDPKAERGKWKETLPEIAHEINIVNLTSNDENKGLLDPYVILSRKNDSESLAIDILTFLLVSPVVTVISSQCLEKQSAM
;
A
#
# COMPACT_ATOMS: atom_id res chain seq x y z
N MET A 1 -1.34 37.13 -7.44
CA MET A 1 -0.94 36.59 -8.76
C MET A 1 0.57 36.62 -8.84
N TYR A 2 1.20 35.48 -9.09
CA TYR A 2 2.66 35.31 -9.07
C TYR A 2 3.24 35.38 -10.48
N LYS A 3 4.48 35.85 -10.59
CA LYS A 3 5.23 35.92 -11.86
C LYS A 3 6.20 34.75 -11.96
N LEU A 4 5.91 33.82 -12.86
CA LEU A 4 6.68 32.60 -13.05
C LEU A 4 7.41 32.64 -14.39
N SER A 5 8.62 32.07 -14.43
CA SER A 5 9.36 31.79 -15.65
C SER A 5 10.13 30.50 -15.43
N TYR A 6 10.19 29.64 -16.46
CA TYR A 6 10.86 28.35 -16.39
C TYR A 6 12.10 28.37 -17.26
N VAL A 7 13.24 28.08 -16.65
CA VAL A 7 14.49 27.84 -17.37
C VAL A 7 14.90 26.39 -17.11
N VAL A 8 15.03 25.61 -18.17
CA VAL A 8 15.44 24.20 -18.09
C VAL A 8 16.91 24.11 -18.48
N ARG A 9 17.73 23.52 -17.60
CA ARG A 9 19.16 23.30 -17.86
C ARG A 9 19.43 21.82 -18.06
N VAL A 10 19.96 21.48 -19.23
CA VAL A 10 20.50 20.16 -19.53
C VAL A 10 22.03 20.23 -19.45
N SER A 11 22.65 19.27 -18.78
CA SER A 11 24.11 19.22 -18.61
C SER A 11 24.65 17.81 -18.73
N THR A 12 25.78 17.66 -19.42
CA THR A 12 26.58 16.43 -19.52
C THR A 12 28.03 16.82 -19.84
N LYS A 13 28.95 15.85 -19.84
CA LYS A 13 30.37 16.05 -20.14
C LYS A 13 30.70 15.97 -21.64
N ASP A 14 29.82 15.34 -22.43
CA ASP A 14 30.01 15.09 -23.86
C ASP A 14 29.03 15.89 -24.73
N LEU A 15 29.50 16.40 -25.87
CA LEU A 15 28.70 17.30 -26.73
C LEU A 15 27.57 16.57 -27.46
N ASP A 16 27.80 15.35 -27.92
CA ASP A 16 26.80 14.62 -28.70
C ASP A 16 25.72 14.06 -27.77
N GLU A 17 26.10 13.60 -26.58
CA GLU A 17 25.16 13.28 -25.50
C GLU A 17 24.34 14.51 -25.07
N LEU A 18 24.93 15.72 -25.10
CA LEU A 18 24.19 16.94 -24.74
C LEU A 18 23.07 17.21 -25.73
N LYS A 19 23.35 17.09 -27.03
CA LYS A 19 22.33 17.28 -28.08
C LYS A 19 21.20 16.28 -27.93
N ARG A 20 21.52 14.99 -27.78
CA ARG A 20 20.54 13.91 -27.57
C ARG A 20 19.63 14.20 -26.37
N ARG A 21 20.20 14.56 -25.22
CA ARG A 21 19.40 14.90 -24.02
C ARG A 21 18.57 16.17 -24.20
N CYS A 22 19.04 17.15 -24.96
CA CYS A 22 18.25 18.34 -25.26
C CYS A 22 17.01 17.98 -26.09
N ASP A 23 17.18 17.10 -27.08
CA ASP A 23 16.09 16.62 -27.91
C ASP A 23 15.09 15.79 -27.09
N GLU A 24 15.56 14.85 -26.26
CA GLU A 24 14.69 14.07 -25.34
C GLU A 24 13.88 14.96 -24.39
N VAL A 25 14.52 15.97 -23.80
CA VAL A 25 13.83 16.94 -22.94
C VAL A 25 12.81 17.73 -23.74
N LYS A 26 13.15 18.15 -24.97
CA LYS A 26 12.22 18.90 -25.80
C LYS A 26 10.99 18.06 -26.17
N ASP A 27 11.19 16.80 -26.56
CA ASP A 27 10.13 15.87 -26.94
C ASP A 27 9.21 15.58 -25.75
N PHE A 28 9.77 15.34 -24.55
CA PHE A 28 8.98 15.14 -23.33
C PHE A 28 8.03 16.31 -23.03
N TYR A 29 8.47 17.55 -23.22
CA TYR A 29 7.61 18.71 -23.02
C TYR A 29 6.62 18.92 -24.19
N ASP A 30 7.00 18.58 -25.42
CA ASP A 30 6.11 18.68 -26.58
C ASP A 30 4.93 17.70 -26.48
N ASP A 31 5.16 16.49 -25.93
CA ASP A 31 4.11 15.51 -25.59
C ASP A 31 3.08 16.09 -24.60
N LEU A 32 3.53 16.97 -23.69
CA LEU A 32 2.68 17.72 -22.76
C LEU A 32 2.10 19.01 -23.37
N SER A 33 2.26 19.21 -24.68
CA SER A 33 1.88 20.44 -25.41
C SER A 33 2.58 21.71 -24.89
N ILE A 34 3.77 21.57 -24.30
CA ILE A 34 4.61 22.67 -23.82
C ILE A 34 5.79 22.85 -24.77
N LYS A 35 5.86 24.00 -25.44
CA LYS A 35 6.99 24.30 -26.34
C LYS A 35 8.18 24.85 -25.58
N LEU A 36 9.25 24.05 -25.50
CA LEU A 36 10.56 24.52 -25.07
C LEU A 36 11.30 25.22 -26.23
N VAL A 37 11.75 26.44 -25.99
CA VAL A 37 12.52 27.24 -26.93
C VAL A 37 13.96 27.34 -26.45
N ARG A 38 14.91 27.05 -27.33
CA ARG A 38 16.34 27.27 -27.09
C ARG A 38 16.77 28.56 -27.79
N PRO A 39 16.90 29.69 -27.07
CA PRO A 39 17.30 30.95 -27.69
C PRO A 39 18.79 30.91 -28.05
N PHE A 40 19.10 31.29 -29.30
CA PHE A 40 20.48 31.40 -29.77
C PHE A 40 21.12 32.67 -29.19
N GLY A 41 22.32 32.54 -28.61
CA GLY A 41 23.07 33.67 -28.02
C GLY A 41 22.77 33.95 -26.55
N ASP A 42 21.56 33.66 -26.06
CA ASP A 42 21.15 33.96 -24.68
C ASP A 42 21.46 32.85 -23.66
N MET A 43 22.00 31.72 -24.10
CA MET A 43 22.25 30.55 -23.25
C MET A 43 23.15 30.86 -22.04
N LEU A 44 24.16 31.74 -22.21
CA LEU A 44 25.04 32.15 -21.10
C LEU A 44 24.31 33.05 -20.10
N GLY A 45 23.44 33.95 -20.56
CA GLY A 45 22.62 34.80 -19.70
C GLY A 45 21.62 33.98 -18.88
N LEU A 46 20.94 33.04 -19.54
CA LEU A 46 20.03 32.08 -18.89
C LEU A 46 20.75 31.16 -17.90
N HIS A 47 22.00 30.76 -18.18
CA HIS A 47 22.80 30.01 -17.21
C HIS A 47 23.04 30.81 -15.92
N GLY A 48 23.21 32.14 -16.05
CA GLY A 48 23.36 33.05 -14.92
C GLY A 48 22.18 32.99 -13.94
N GLU A 49 20.96 32.73 -14.40
CA GLU A 49 19.75 32.63 -13.56
C GLU A 49 19.79 31.46 -12.56
N PHE A 50 20.63 30.45 -12.80
CA PHE A 50 20.80 29.32 -11.87
C PHE A 50 21.76 29.64 -10.72
N ILE A 51 22.47 30.76 -10.77
CA ILE A 51 23.33 31.20 -9.67
C ILE A 51 22.41 31.74 -8.56
N PRO A 52 22.55 31.27 -7.30
CA PRO A 52 21.77 31.81 -6.19
C PRO A 52 21.91 33.34 -6.12
N VAL A 53 20.80 34.06 -5.87
CA VAL A 53 20.74 35.53 -5.81
C VAL A 53 20.89 36.25 -7.17
N SER A 54 21.09 35.52 -8.27
CA SER A 54 21.04 36.11 -9.61
C SER A 54 19.67 36.75 -9.89
N LYS A 55 19.70 37.79 -10.73
CA LYS A 55 18.46 38.40 -11.25
C LYS A 55 18.04 37.65 -12.51
N ARG A 56 16.74 37.61 -12.75
CA ARG A 56 16.18 37.15 -14.02
C ARG A 56 16.80 37.94 -15.19
N TYR A 57 17.26 37.22 -16.20
CA TYR A 57 17.90 37.74 -17.40
C TYR A 57 16.85 38.05 -18.47
N ILE A 58 15.94 37.12 -18.76
CA ILE A 58 14.86 37.32 -19.78
C ILE A 58 13.51 37.60 -19.12
N ASN A 59 12.84 38.68 -19.55
CA ASN A 59 11.51 39.06 -19.06
C ASN A 59 10.38 38.86 -20.07
N ASP A 60 10.69 38.35 -21.27
CA ASP A 60 9.72 38.21 -22.35
C ASP A 60 8.74 37.04 -22.13
N TYR A 61 9.14 36.04 -21.34
CA TYR A 61 8.36 34.83 -21.05
C TYR A 61 7.94 34.76 -19.59
N ILE A 62 7.13 35.73 -19.15
CA ILE A 62 6.53 35.76 -17.81
C ILE A 62 5.10 35.20 -17.88
N GLN A 63 4.88 34.12 -17.14
CA GLN A 63 3.56 33.55 -16.92
C GLN A 63 2.99 34.08 -15.60
N TYR A 64 1.75 34.56 -15.65
CA TYR A 64 1.04 35.01 -14.47
C TYR A 64 0.17 33.88 -13.94
N VAL A 65 0.47 33.42 -12.73
CA VAL A 65 -0.17 32.21 -12.16
C VAL A 65 -0.83 32.50 -10.81
N THR A 66 -1.83 31.69 -10.48
CA THR A 66 -2.48 31.70 -9.17
C THR A 66 -1.65 30.93 -8.13
N SER A 67 -1.97 31.09 -6.85
CA SER A 67 -1.40 30.27 -5.77
C SER A 67 -1.64 28.78 -6.00
N ASP A 68 -2.83 28.44 -6.48
CA ASP A 68 -3.27 27.05 -6.63
C ASP A 68 -2.48 26.36 -7.74
N PHE A 69 -2.19 27.08 -8.84
CA PHE A 69 -1.30 26.57 -9.88
C PHE A 69 0.10 26.32 -9.34
N LEU A 70 0.66 27.25 -8.56
CA LEU A 70 2.00 27.12 -7.96
C LEU A 70 2.07 25.92 -7.00
N ALA A 71 1.03 25.69 -6.20
CA ALA A 71 0.91 24.52 -5.34
C ALA A 71 0.75 23.22 -6.16
N GLY A 72 0.00 23.29 -7.27
CA GLY A 72 -0.24 22.19 -8.20
C GLY A 72 1.00 21.74 -8.99
N LEU A 73 2.07 22.52 -9.03
CA LEU A 73 3.36 22.09 -9.60
C LEU A 73 3.99 20.92 -8.84
N GLY A 74 3.45 20.58 -7.66
CA GLY A 74 3.92 19.43 -6.89
C GLY A 74 5.34 19.64 -6.37
N PHE A 75 5.70 20.85 -5.96
CA PHE A 75 6.95 21.06 -5.22
C PHE A 75 6.92 20.23 -3.94
N GLY A 76 7.76 19.19 -3.89
CA GLY A 76 7.76 18.21 -2.80
C GLY A 76 6.76 17.06 -2.98
N ALA A 77 6.00 17.01 -4.08
CA ALA A 77 5.20 15.86 -4.44
C ALA A 77 6.15 14.69 -4.76
N THR A 78 5.91 13.57 -4.09
CA THR A 78 6.69 12.35 -4.26
C THR A 78 5.80 11.29 -4.87
N GLN A 79 6.34 10.56 -5.85
CA GLN A 79 5.74 9.32 -6.34
C GLN A 79 6.24 8.10 -5.53
N THR A 80 6.91 8.33 -4.40
CA THR A 80 7.37 7.25 -3.54
C THR A 80 6.17 6.63 -2.86
N LEU A 81 5.96 5.34 -3.11
CA LEU A 81 4.88 4.55 -2.57
C LEU A 81 5.45 3.49 -1.62
N GLY A 82 4.87 3.39 -0.43
CA GLY A 82 5.32 2.46 0.60
C GLY A 82 6.53 2.96 1.39
N GLU A 83 7.11 2.03 2.14
CA GLU A 83 8.27 2.25 3.00
C GLU A 83 9.59 2.06 2.24
N HIS A 84 10.70 2.44 2.87
CA HIS A 84 12.03 2.32 2.26
C HIS A 84 12.69 0.94 2.41
N GLU A 85 12.22 0.11 3.34
CA GLU A 85 12.80 -1.21 3.66
C GLU A 85 11.74 -2.09 4.36
N ASP A 86 12.12 -3.33 4.74
CA ASP A 86 11.29 -4.38 5.38
C ASP A 86 10.60 -5.30 4.34
N ILE A 87 9.30 -5.61 4.49
CA ILE A 87 8.61 -6.58 3.64
C ILE A 87 8.49 -6.03 2.23
N TYR A 88 9.20 -6.64 1.28
CA TYR A 88 9.04 -6.32 -0.14
C TYR A 88 7.66 -6.76 -0.62
N LEU A 89 6.88 -5.81 -1.15
CA LEU A 89 5.54 -6.07 -1.67
C LEU A 89 5.54 -6.17 -3.20
N SER A 90 6.09 -5.15 -3.87
CA SER A 90 6.11 -5.06 -5.33
C SER A 90 7.01 -3.91 -5.80
N TYR A 91 6.87 -3.50 -7.05
CA TYR A 91 7.48 -2.28 -7.60
C TYR A 91 6.44 -1.48 -8.39
N ASN A 92 6.63 -0.18 -8.45
CA ASN A 92 5.82 0.73 -9.24
C ASN A 92 6.25 0.65 -10.72
N LEU A 93 5.30 0.44 -11.63
CA LEU A 93 5.56 0.26 -13.06
C LEU A 93 6.08 1.53 -13.74
N ASP A 94 5.59 2.70 -13.33
CA ASP A 94 5.93 3.99 -13.95
C ASP A 94 7.32 4.48 -13.55
N THR A 95 7.70 4.24 -12.29
CA THR A 95 8.96 4.74 -11.71
C THR A 95 10.05 3.68 -11.59
N GLY A 96 9.70 2.39 -11.71
CA GLY A 96 10.59 1.27 -11.45
C GLY A 96 11.03 1.13 -9.98
N LYS A 97 10.44 1.91 -9.06
CA LYS A 97 10.83 1.91 -7.65
C LYS A 97 10.15 0.78 -6.90
N ASN A 98 10.91 0.11 -6.04
CA ASN A 98 10.39 -0.91 -5.13
C ASN A 98 9.46 -0.30 -4.08
N VAL A 99 8.47 -1.09 -3.67
CA VAL A 99 7.45 -0.78 -2.66
C VAL A 99 7.61 -1.77 -1.54
N TYR A 100 7.92 -1.26 -0.35
CA TYR A 100 8.03 -2.04 0.88
C TYR A 100 6.92 -1.71 1.87
N LEU A 101 6.69 -2.60 2.82
CA LEU A 101 5.72 -2.44 3.89
C LEU A 101 6.36 -2.75 5.24
N LYS A 102 6.11 -1.89 6.23
CA LYS A 102 6.48 -2.10 7.65
C LYS A 102 5.23 -2.24 8.51
N PRO A 103 4.63 -3.44 8.63
CA PRO A 103 3.41 -3.60 9.43
C PRO A 103 3.60 -3.12 10.88
N ALA A 104 4.74 -3.43 11.49
CA ALA A 104 5.04 -3.05 12.87
C ALA A 104 5.11 -1.53 13.08
N LEU A 105 5.53 -0.76 12.07
CA LEU A 105 5.57 0.69 12.14
C LEU A 105 4.17 1.29 11.99
N ALA A 106 3.37 0.71 11.09
CA ALA A 106 2.00 1.17 10.84
C ALA A 106 1.08 1.03 12.07
N SER A 107 1.29 0.04 12.95
CA SER A 107 0.54 -0.09 14.21
C SER A 107 0.97 0.84 15.33
N GLN A 108 2.13 1.51 15.22
CA GLN A 108 2.65 2.37 16.29
C GLN A 108 2.07 3.80 16.26
N GLY A 109 1.28 4.13 15.24
CA GLY A 109 0.65 5.44 15.11
C GLY A 109 1.66 6.58 15.03
N VAL A 110 2.67 6.41 14.18
CA VAL A 110 3.74 7.40 13.97
C VAL A 110 3.17 8.74 13.54
N LYS A 111 3.70 9.83 14.11
CA LYS A 111 3.24 11.20 13.82
C LYS A 111 3.28 11.48 12.30
N GLY A 112 2.12 11.78 11.73
CA GLY A 112 1.95 12.01 10.29
C GLY A 112 1.32 10.83 9.54
N SER A 113 1.06 9.69 10.20
CA SER A 113 0.26 8.61 9.63
C SER A 113 -1.21 9.03 9.44
N ILE A 114 -1.79 8.64 8.30
CA ILE A 114 -3.22 8.84 8.03
C ILE A 114 -4.06 7.77 8.77
N THR A 115 -3.49 6.58 8.98
CA THR A 115 -4.14 5.45 9.65
C THR A 115 -3.21 4.79 10.66
N ASN A 116 -3.80 4.31 11.75
CA ASN A 116 -3.14 3.49 12.77
C ASN A 116 -3.72 2.06 12.82
N ALA A 117 -4.76 1.80 12.01
CA ALA A 117 -5.41 0.50 11.94
C ALA A 117 -4.70 -0.36 10.88
N LEU A 118 -4.03 -1.43 11.32
CA LEU A 118 -3.52 -2.50 10.48
C LEU A 118 -4.69 -3.38 9.99
N ALA A 119 -5.53 -2.83 9.12
CA ALA A 119 -6.52 -3.61 8.39
C ALA A 119 -6.10 -3.65 6.91
N SER A 120 -6.01 -4.86 6.35
CA SER A 120 -5.69 -5.07 4.94
C SER A 120 -6.72 -5.97 4.31
N ALA A 121 -7.17 -5.63 3.11
CA ALA A 121 -8.15 -6.40 2.36
C ALA A 121 -7.58 -6.77 0.99
N PHE A 122 -7.57 -8.07 0.68
CA PHE A 122 -7.13 -8.61 -0.61
C PHE A 122 -8.36 -9.00 -1.45
N ILE A 123 -8.74 -8.14 -2.39
CA ILE A 123 -9.97 -8.25 -3.19
C ILE A 123 -9.62 -8.40 -4.67
N GLY A 124 -10.40 -9.17 -5.43
CA GLY A 124 -10.11 -9.51 -6.83
C GLY A 124 -10.80 -10.80 -7.29
N SER A 125 -10.62 -11.19 -8.55
CA SER A 125 -11.20 -12.40 -9.15
C SER A 125 -10.44 -13.69 -8.78
N LEU A 126 -10.98 -14.85 -9.17
CA LEU A 126 -10.26 -16.12 -9.08
C LEU A 126 -9.02 -16.08 -9.98
N GLY A 127 -7.87 -16.52 -9.48
CA GLY A 127 -6.59 -16.45 -10.21
C GLY A 127 -5.87 -15.11 -10.12
N GLY A 128 -6.50 -14.06 -9.56
CA GLY A 128 -5.89 -12.72 -9.44
C GLY A 128 -4.80 -12.57 -8.36
N GLY A 129 -4.18 -13.66 -7.91
CA GLY A 129 -3.04 -13.60 -6.97
C GLY A 129 -3.37 -13.28 -5.51
N LYS A 130 -4.63 -13.01 -5.15
CA LYS A 130 -5.04 -12.62 -3.77
C LYS A 130 -4.45 -13.51 -2.68
N LEU A 131 -4.60 -14.82 -2.85
CA LEU A 131 -4.16 -15.81 -1.87
C LEU A 131 -2.64 -15.81 -1.73
N PHE A 132 -1.95 -15.73 -2.86
CA PHE A 132 -0.50 -15.67 -2.93
C PHE A 132 0.04 -14.41 -2.25
N SER A 133 -0.52 -13.23 -2.55
CA SER A 133 -0.13 -11.96 -1.93
C SER A 133 -0.31 -11.98 -0.42
N ASN A 134 -1.46 -12.48 0.07
CA ASN A 134 -1.69 -12.60 1.51
C ASN A 134 -0.72 -13.58 2.17
N ASN A 135 -0.48 -14.74 1.55
CA ASN A 135 0.45 -15.75 2.08
C ASN A 135 1.88 -15.21 2.14
N MET A 136 2.31 -14.49 1.11
CA MET A 136 3.64 -13.87 1.07
C MET A 136 3.81 -12.85 2.19
N LEU A 137 2.80 -11.99 2.40
CA LEU A 137 2.82 -11.03 3.50
C LEU A 137 2.90 -11.71 4.87
N VAL A 138 2.07 -12.74 5.09
CA VAL A 138 2.06 -13.50 6.35
C VAL A 138 3.38 -14.23 6.57
N TYR A 139 3.92 -14.87 5.54
CA TYR A 139 5.20 -15.58 5.60
C TYR A 139 6.34 -14.65 6.03
N TYR A 140 6.49 -13.49 5.37
CA TYR A 140 7.50 -12.52 5.76
C TYR A 140 7.25 -11.91 7.13
N ALA A 141 6.00 -11.63 7.49
CA ALA A 141 5.66 -11.12 8.82
C ALA A 141 6.09 -12.10 9.93
N VAL A 142 5.91 -13.40 9.72
CA VAL A 142 6.37 -14.44 10.66
C VAL A 142 7.89 -14.53 10.69
N LEU A 143 8.56 -14.51 9.52
CA LEU A 143 10.03 -14.54 9.47
C LEU A 143 10.68 -13.33 10.16
N PHE A 144 10.02 -12.18 10.17
CA PHE A 144 10.47 -10.99 10.90
C PHE A 144 10.03 -10.97 12.38
N GLY A 145 9.58 -12.11 12.92
CA GLY A 145 9.29 -12.29 14.35
C GLY A 145 7.83 -12.04 14.75
N GLY A 146 6.93 -11.85 13.79
CA GLY A 146 5.49 -11.77 14.03
C GLY A 146 4.86 -13.14 14.32
N GLN A 147 3.69 -13.13 14.96
CA GLN A 147 2.84 -14.31 15.11
C GLN A 147 1.61 -14.17 14.22
N ALA A 148 1.26 -15.24 13.51
CA ALA A 148 0.10 -15.25 12.62
C ALA A 148 -0.92 -16.30 13.04
N VAL A 149 -2.18 -15.89 13.09
CA VAL A 149 -3.33 -16.79 13.23
C VAL A 149 -4.13 -16.71 11.94
N ILE A 150 -4.31 -17.84 11.27
CA ILE A 150 -5.00 -17.92 9.98
C ILE A 150 -6.24 -18.78 10.12
N VAL A 151 -7.40 -18.22 9.78
CA VAL A 151 -8.64 -18.99 9.62
C VAL A 151 -8.78 -19.35 8.14
N ASP A 152 -8.64 -20.64 7.84
CA ASP A 152 -8.63 -21.15 6.47
C ASP A 152 -9.80 -22.11 6.20
N PRO A 153 -10.99 -21.59 5.81
CA PRO A 153 -12.17 -22.41 5.58
C PRO A 153 -12.03 -23.33 4.35
N LYS A 154 -11.04 -23.09 3.48
CA LYS A 154 -10.81 -23.87 2.26
C LYS A 154 -9.70 -24.90 2.41
N ALA A 155 -9.05 -24.94 3.57
CA ALA A 155 -7.92 -25.81 3.87
C ALA A 155 -6.77 -25.72 2.83
N GLU A 156 -6.56 -24.55 2.24
CA GLU A 156 -5.51 -24.33 1.23
C GLU A 156 -4.09 -24.40 1.84
N ARG A 157 -3.99 -24.22 3.16
CA ARG A 157 -2.71 -24.15 3.92
C ARG A 157 -2.45 -25.38 4.78
N GLY A 158 -3.29 -26.42 4.69
CA GLY A 158 -3.20 -27.61 5.54
C GLY A 158 -1.88 -28.39 5.41
N LYS A 159 -1.14 -28.18 4.31
CA LYS A 159 0.14 -28.86 4.02
C LYS A 159 1.39 -28.01 4.27
N TRP A 160 1.23 -26.84 4.89
CA TRP A 160 2.35 -25.91 5.07
C TRP A 160 3.51 -26.48 5.88
N LYS A 161 3.25 -27.38 6.83
CA LYS A 161 4.32 -28.09 7.55
C LYS A 161 5.22 -28.92 6.62
N GLU A 162 4.64 -29.52 5.58
CA GLU A 162 5.42 -30.31 4.62
C GLU A 162 6.08 -29.43 3.55
N THR A 163 5.39 -28.36 3.13
CA THR A 163 5.85 -27.51 2.02
C THR A 163 6.79 -26.39 2.43
N LEU A 164 6.84 -26.03 3.72
CA LEU A 164 7.72 -25.02 4.30
C LEU A 164 8.58 -25.65 5.41
N PRO A 165 9.46 -26.60 5.06
CA PRO A 165 10.23 -27.37 6.04
C PRO A 165 11.10 -26.49 6.95
N GLU A 166 11.56 -25.35 6.46
CA GLU A 166 12.42 -24.40 7.18
C GLU A 166 11.75 -23.78 8.41
N ILE A 167 10.42 -23.61 8.37
CA ILE A 167 9.63 -23.06 9.48
C ILE A 167 8.58 -24.05 10.01
N ALA A 168 8.66 -25.31 9.62
CA ALA A 168 7.67 -26.33 9.99
C ALA A 168 7.49 -26.49 11.51
N HIS A 169 8.56 -26.25 12.28
CA HIS A 169 8.56 -26.28 13.74
C HIS A 169 7.78 -25.12 14.38
N GLU A 170 7.64 -24.01 13.68
CA GLU A 170 6.87 -22.83 14.11
C GLU A 170 5.40 -22.89 13.66
N ILE A 171 5.06 -23.80 12.74
CA ILE A 171 3.70 -23.92 12.22
C ILE A 171 2.90 -24.86 13.13
N ASN A 172 1.71 -24.43 13.54
CA ASN A 172 0.71 -25.31 14.15
C ASN A 172 -0.57 -25.33 13.31
N ILE A 173 -1.10 -26.52 13.02
CA ILE A 173 -2.29 -26.71 12.20
C ILE A 173 -3.32 -27.44 13.04
N VAL A 174 -4.46 -26.80 13.26
CA VAL A 174 -5.61 -27.36 13.99
C VAL A 174 -6.76 -27.51 13.01
N ASN A 175 -7.21 -28.75 12.80
CA ASN A 175 -8.32 -29.04 11.90
C ASN A 175 -9.63 -29.07 12.69
N LEU A 176 -10.51 -28.10 12.41
CA LEU A 176 -11.83 -28.02 13.01
C LEU A 176 -12.85 -28.67 12.06
N THR A 177 -12.96 -30.00 12.11
CA THR A 177 -13.95 -30.77 11.32
C THR A 177 -14.89 -31.56 12.23
N SER A 178 -15.93 -32.16 11.64
CA SER A 178 -16.89 -33.01 12.35
C SER A 178 -16.38 -34.43 12.64
N ASN A 179 -15.12 -34.74 12.35
CA ASN A 179 -14.54 -36.05 12.62
C ASN A 179 -14.46 -36.32 14.12
N ASP A 180 -14.65 -37.57 14.53
CA ASP A 180 -14.62 -37.97 15.94
C ASP A 180 -13.28 -37.64 16.63
N GLU A 181 -12.17 -37.71 15.90
CA GLU A 181 -10.82 -37.36 16.37
C GLU A 181 -10.68 -35.87 16.78
N ASN A 182 -11.55 -35.00 16.26
CA ASN A 182 -11.52 -33.55 16.51
C ASN A 182 -12.48 -33.12 17.62
N LYS A 183 -13.23 -34.08 18.21
CA LYS A 183 -14.14 -33.79 19.33
C LYS A 183 -13.37 -33.28 20.53
N GLY A 184 -13.82 -32.16 21.09
CA GLY A 184 -13.23 -31.56 22.29
C GLY A 184 -11.99 -30.71 22.04
N LEU A 185 -11.54 -30.51 20.80
CA LEU A 185 -10.41 -29.61 20.50
C LEU A 185 -10.65 -28.16 20.96
N LEU A 186 -11.92 -27.73 20.96
CA LEU A 186 -12.35 -26.41 21.42
C LEU A 186 -13.02 -26.44 22.81
N ASP A 187 -12.85 -27.52 23.56
CA ASP A 187 -13.37 -27.57 24.94
C ASP A 187 -12.56 -26.62 25.84
N PRO A 188 -13.21 -25.65 26.52
CA PRO A 188 -12.55 -24.73 27.45
C PRO A 188 -11.72 -25.42 28.54
N TYR A 189 -12.13 -26.62 28.98
CA TYR A 189 -11.41 -27.41 29.97
C TYR A 189 -10.21 -28.16 29.41
N VAL A 190 -10.12 -28.28 28.08
CA VAL A 190 -8.95 -28.83 27.38
C VAL A 190 -7.96 -27.71 27.02
N ILE A 191 -8.46 -26.54 26.61
CA ILE A 191 -7.61 -25.42 26.16
C ILE A 191 -6.95 -24.68 27.33
N LEU A 192 -7.69 -24.42 28.41
CA LEU A 192 -7.23 -23.56 29.49
C LEU A 192 -6.74 -24.36 30.70
N SER A 193 -5.61 -23.93 31.28
CA SER A 193 -4.98 -24.63 32.39
C SER A 193 -5.67 -24.37 33.74
N ARG A 194 -6.29 -23.19 33.90
CA ARG A 194 -6.94 -22.78 35.14
C ARG A 194 -8.43 -23.08 35.06
N LYS A 195 -8.92 -23.89 36.01
CA LYS A 195 -10.33 -24.30 36.07
C LYS A 195 -11.32 -23.13 36.04
N ASN A 196 -11.02 -22.03 36.74
CA ASN A 196 -11.89 -20.86 36.78
C ASN A 196 -11.99 -20.14 35.42
N ASP A 197 -10.90 -20.11 34.65
CA ASP A 197 -10.91 -19.52 33.31
C ASP A 197 -11.68 -20.43 32.33
N SER A 198 -11.50 -21.75 32.44
CA SER A 198 -12.28 -22.74 31.69
C SER A 198 -13.77 -22.60 31.95
N GLU A 199 -14.17 -22.44 33.21
CA GLU A 199 -15.57 -22.24 33.61
C GLU A 199 -16.13 -20.95 33.01
N SER A 200 -15.38 -19.85 33.10
CA SER A 200 -15.79 -18.56 32.54
C SER A 200 -15.95 -18.63 31.01
N LEU A 201 -14.97 -19.19 30.30
CA LEU A 201 -15.06 -19.35 28.84
C LEU A 201 -16.21 -20.28 28.42
N ALA A 202 -16.48 -21.35 29.19
CA ALA A 202 -17.60 -22.23 28.94
C ALA A 202 -18.95 -21.51 29.12
N ILE A 203 -19.08 -20.69 30.17
CA ILE A 203 -20.27 -19.86 30.39
C ILE A 203 -20.43 -18.86 29.26
N ASP A 204 -19.35 -18.21 28.80
CA ASP A 204 -19.39 -17.24 27.70
C ASP A 204 -19.86 -17.89 26.39
N ILE A 205 -19.32 -19.07 26.05
CA ILE A 205 -19.72 -19.84 24.87
C ILE A 205 -21.19 -20.26 24.97
N LEU A 206 -21.61 -20.83 26.11
CA LEU A 206 -22.99 -21.24 26.32
C LEU A 206 -23.93 -20.04 26.28
N THR A 207 -23.55 -18.92 26.88
CA THR A 207 -24.31 -17.66 26.83
C THR A 207 -24.44 -17.20 25.40
N PHE A 208 -23.36 -17.16 24.60
CA PHE A 208 -23.43 -16.80 23.18
C PHE A 208 -24.37 -17.72 22.40
N LEU A 209 -24.30 -19.04 22.61
CA LEU A 209 -25.13 -20.02 21.89
C LEU A 209 -26.61 -20.01 22.33
N LEU A 210 -26.89 -19.72 23.60
CA LEU A 210 -28.24 -19.73 24.17
C LEU A 210 -28.93 -18.36 24.09
N VAL A 211 -28.16 -17.27 24.13
CA VAL A 211 -28.66 -15.89 24.15
C VAL A 211 -28.60 -15.23 22.78
N SER A 212 -27.77 -15.71 21.84
CA SER A 212 -27.93 -15.28 20.45
C SER A 212 -29.22 -15.91 19.91
N PRO A 213 -30.28 -15.11 19.63
CA PRO A 213 -31.26 -15.59 18.68
C PRO A 213 -30.47 -15.82 17.39
N VAL A 214 -30.85 -16.83 16.62
CA VAL A 214 -30.76 -16.68 15.18
C VAL A 214 -31.61 -15.45 14.87
N VAL A 215 -30.98 -14.26 14.87
CA VAL A 215 -31.60 -13.06 14.35
C VAL A 215 -31.60 -13.28 12.86
N THR A 216 -32.68 -13.92 12.41
CA THR A 216 -33.23 -13.73 11.08
C THR A 216 -33.47 -12.22 10.93
N VAL A 217 -32.41 -11.46 10.63
CA VAL A 217 -32.55 -10.17 9.96
C VAL A 217 -32.85 -10.49 8.50
N ILE A 218 -34.03 -11.04 8.24
CA ILE A 218 -34.70 -10.69 6.99
C ILE A 218 -35.13 -9.25 7.26
N SER A 219 -34.34 -8.29 6.77
CA SER A 219 -34.76 -6.90 6.82
C SER A 219 -36.10 -6.83 6.09
N SER A 220 -37.17 -6.50 6.82
CA SER A 220 -38.48 -6.15 6.25
C SER A 220 -38.40 -4.97 5.28
N GLN A 221 -37.25 -4.29 5.18
CA GLN A 221 -36.98 -3.26 4.18
C GLN A 221 -36.79 -3.77 2.74
N CYS A 222 -36.75 -5.09 2.48
CA CYS A 222 -36.62 -5.61 1.12
C CYS A 222 -37.94 -6.10 0.48
N LEU A 223 -39.06 -6.12 1.22
CA LEU A 223 -40.37 -6.57 0.69
C LEU A 223 -41.39 -5.45 0.42
N GLU A 224 -41.12 -4.20 0.81
CA GLU A 224 -42.01 -3.07 0.49
C GLU A 224 -41.69 -2.37 -0.86
N LYS A 225 -40.67 -2.82 -1.61
CA LYS A 225 -40.33 -2.26 -2.94
C LYS A 225 -40.70 -3.15 -4.13
N GLN A 226 -41.55 -4.16 -3.95
CA GLN A 226 -42.13 -4.94 -5.05
C GLN A 226 -43.66 -4.93 -5.11
N SER A 227 -44.33 -4.00 -4.41
CA SER A 227 -45.78 -3.74 -4.59
C SER A 227 -46.09 -2.30 -5.01
N ALA A 228 -45.09 -1.59 -5.55
CA ALA A 228 -45.28 -0.30 -6.21
C ALA A 228 -44.35 -0.18 -7.43
N MET A 229 -44.48 -1.12 -8.37
CA MET A 229 -44.25 -0.91 -9.81
C MET A 229 -44.89 -2.04 -10.60
#